data_AF-A0A0Q7B334-F1
#
_entry.id   AF-A0A0Q7B334-F1
#
_cell.length_a   1.000
_cell.length_b   1.000
_cell.length_c   1.000
_cell.angle_alpha   90.00
_cell.angle_beta   90.00
_cell.angle_gamma   90.00
#
_symmetry.space_group_name_H-M   'P 1'
#
loop_
_entity.id
_entity.type
_entity.pdbx_description
1 polymer ?
#
loop_
_entity_poly.entity_id
_entity_poly.type
_entity_poly.pdbx_seq_one_letter_code
_entity_poly.pdbx_strand_id
1 'polypeptide(L)'
;MDTVFAIAFPAALLVAYLTTRPAPQSREFARRARRVSRHPALVNLGDVQARLVADLPAPYAAFARERISFHRIGAQTAWAWLERYDAQSLVVFLAAGHGHSAMLEVLGGAKGYDDAALRVVAGRKEPALFELAA
;
A
#
# COMPACT_ATOMS: atom_id res chain seq x y z
N MET A 1 56.70 -1.40 -21.98
CA MET A 1 55.63 -2.42 -21.93
C MET A 1 54.48 -1.87 -21.08
N ASP A 2 54.00 -0.65 -21.36
CA ASP A 2 53.29 0.16 -20.35
C ASP A 2 51.95 0.75 -20.85
N THR A 3 51.58 0.47 -22.11
CA THR A 3 50.36 1.01 -22.74
C THR A 3 49.14 0.10 -22.59
N VAL A 4 49.33 -1.18 -22.23
CA VAL A 4 48.24 -2.15 -22.09
C VAL A 4 47.43 -1.93 -20.80
N PHE A 5 48.05 -1.38 -19.75
CA PHE A 5 47.37 -1.11 -18.47
C PHE A 5 46.49 0.15 -18.48
N ALA A 6 46.74 1.10 -19.38
CA ALA A 6 46.01 2.38 -19.42
C ALA A 6 44.55 2.25 -19.90
N ILE A 7 44.21 1.19 -20.66
CA ILE A 7 42.88 0.98 -21.24
C ILE A 7 42.06 -0.05 -20.44
N ALA A 8 42.73 -0.94 -19.69
CA ALA A 8 42.06 -1.97 -18.91
C ALA A 8 41.25 -1.40 -17.73
N PHE A 9 41.74 -0.32 -17.10
CA PHE A 9 41.10 0.31 -15.94
C PHE A 9 39.73 0.95 -16.25
N PRO A 10 39.58 1.78 -17.30
CA PRO A 10 38.27 2.36 -17.62
C PRO A 10 37.25 1.31 -18.10
N ALA A 11 37.71 0.26 -18.81
CA ALA A 11 36.82 -0.81 -19.28
C ALA A 11 36.23 -1.62 -18.12
N ALA A 12 37.03 -1.98 -17.11
CA ALA A 12 36.55 -2.70 -15.93
C ALA A 12 35.55 -1.86 -15.11
N LEU A 13 35.79 -0.55 -15.00
CA LEU A 13 34.92 0.38 -14.27
C LEU A 13 33.57 0.60 -14.98
N LEU A 14 33.58 0.61 -16.32
CA LEU A 14 32.37 0.68 -17.15
C LEU A 14 31.52 -0.60 -17.03
N VAL A 15 32.15 -1.78 -17.03
CA VAL A 15 31.46 -3.07 -16.85
C VAL A 15 30.90 -3.20 -15.43
N ALA A 16 31.64 -2.78 -14.41
CA ALA A 16 31.13 -2.70 -13.04
C ALA A 16 29.92 -1.76 -12.94
N TYR A 17 29.97 -0.59 -13.57
CA TYR A 17 28.85 0.36 -13.59
C TYR A 17 27.60 -0.20 -14.30
N LEU A 18 27.78 -0.88 -15.44
CA LEU A 18 26.69 -1.49 -16.20
C LEU A 18 26.06 -2.71 -15.51
N THR A 19 26.83 -3.43 -14.69
CA THR A 19 26.35 -4.57 -13.89
C THR A 19 25.72 -4.13 -12.58
N THR A 20 26.06 -2.93 -12.08
CA THR A 20 25.38 -2.28 -10.96
C THR A 20 24.04 -1.67 -11.41
N ARG A 21 23.23 -2.43 -12.17
CA ARG A 21 21.84 -2.01 -12.39
C ARG A 21 21.10 -2.22 -11.07
N PRO A 22 20.50 -1.17 -10.48
CA PRO A 22 19.61 -1.36 -9.34
C PRO A 22 18.55 -2.38 -9.74
N ALA A 23 18.28 -3.34 -8.86
CA ALA A 23 17.26 -4.33 -9.11
C ALA A 23 15.97 -3.61 -9.52
N PRO A 24 15.22 -4.11 -10.51
CA PRO A 24 13.99 -3.45 -10.95
C PRO A 24 13.07 -3.30 -9.74
N GLN A 25 12.59 -2.07 -9.49
CA GLN A 25 11.84 -1.69 -8.29
C GLN A 25 10.68 -2.66 -8.02
N SER A 26 10.04 -3.19 -9.06
CA SER A 26 8.98 -4.21 -8.97
C SER A 26 9.39 -5.49 -8.23
N ARG A 27 10.63 -5.98 -8.40
CA ARG A 27 11.14 -7.15 -7.69
C ARG A 27 11.38 -6.85 -6.21
N GLU A 28 11.82 -5.64 -5.89
CA GLU A 28 12.02 -5.20 -4.51
C GLU A 28 10.67 -5.05 -3.78
N PHE A 29 9.67 -4.44 -4.42
CA PHE A 29 8.30 -4.37 -3.91
C PHE A 29 7.71 -5.77 -3.66
N ALA A 30 7.87 -6.70 -4.61
CA ALA A 30 7.37 -8.07 -4.44
C ALA A 30 8.10 -8.86 -3.33
N ARG A 31 9.37 -8.55 -3.05
CA ARG A 31 10.10 -9.11 -1.90
C ARG A 31 9.63 -8.49 -0.60
N ARG A 32 9.39 -7.18 -0.60
CA ARG A 32 8.94 -6.43 0.57
C ARG A 32 7.51 -6.83 0.97
N ALA A 33 6.60 -6.95 0.02
CA ALA A 33 5.25 -7.46 0.25
C ALA A 33 5.26 -8.85 0.92
N ARG A 34 6.12 -9.76 0.44
CA ARG A 34 6.31 -11.08 1.06
C ARG A 34 6.89 -11.01 2.48
N ARG A 35 7.83 -10.08 2.73
CA ARG A 35 8.40 -9.87 4.07
C ARG A 35 7.35 -9.31 5.03
N VAL A 36 6.58 -8.32 4.58
CA VAL A 36 5.53 -7.66 5.36
C VAL A 36 4.41 -8.63 5.72
N SER A 37 4.00 -9.48 4.77
CA SER A 37 3.01 -10.54 5.03
C SER A 37 3.47 -11.51 6.15
N ARG A 38 4.78 -11.81 6.24
CA ARG A 38 5.35 -12.64 7.32
C ARG A 38 5.61 -11.88 8.62
N HIS A 39 5.89 -10.59 8.53
CA HIS A 39 6.22 -9.72 9.67
C HIS A 39 5.43 -8.41 9.59
N PRO A 40 4.13 -8.41 9.97
CA PRO A 40 3.26 -7.24 9.88
C PRO A 40 3.74 -6.06 10.75
N ALA A 41 4.57 -6.31 11.75
CA ALA A 41 5.16 -5.26 12.58
C ALA A 41 6.07 -4.30 11.79
N LEU A 42 6.60 -4.72 10.64
CA LEU A 42 7.52 -3.94 9.81
C LEU A 42 6.81 -3.06 8.76
N VAL A 43 5.48 -3.07 8.74
CA VAL A 43 4.68 -2.25 7.83
C VAL A 43 4.94 -0.76 8.06
N ASN A 44 5.11 -0.03 6.97
CA ASN A 44 5.06 1.44 6.95
C ASN A 44 4.00 1.93 5.96
N LEU A 45 3.75 3.24 5.96
CA LEU A 45 2.74 3.87 5.10
C LEU A 45 3.03 3.71 3.59
N GLY A 46 4.30 3.56 3.20
CA GLY A 46 4.66 3.30 1.80
C GLY A 46 4.21 1.92 1.33
N ASP A 47 4.30 0.91 2.19
CA ASP A 47 3.78 -0.43 1.89
C ASP A 47 2.25 -0.42 1.76
N VAL A 48 1.56 0.28 2.68
CA VAL A 48 0.11 0.50 2.61
C VAL A 48 -0.28 1.21 1.31
N GLN A 49 0.44 2.27 0.93
CA GLN A 49 0.19 2.99 -0.32
C GLN A 49 0.38 2.10 -1.54
N ALA A 50 1.48 1.33 -1.58
CA ALA A 50 1.75 0.42 -2.68
C ALA A 50 0.64 -0.63 -2.83
N ARG A 51 0.13 -1.13 -1.69
CA ARG A 51 -1.00 -2.05 -1.69
C ARG A 51 -2.29 -1.39 -2.18
N LEU A 52 -2.60 -0.19 -1.71
CA LEU A 52 -3.77 0.57 -2.18
C LEU A 52 -3.73 0.84 -3.68
N VAL A 53 -2.57 1.22 -4.23
CA VAL A 53 -2.41 1.46 -5.68
C VAL A 53 -2.51 0.17 -6.49
N ALA A 54 -2.09 -0.97 -5.93
CA ALA A 54 -2.22 -2.25 -6.59
C ALA A 54 -3.67 -2.75 -6.64
N ASP A 55 -4.45 -2.48 -5.59
CA ASP A 55 -5.80 -3.03 -5.41
C ASP A 55 -6.92 -2.07 -5.86
N LEU A 56 -6.63 -0.77 -6.00
CA LEU A 56 -7.64 0.27 -6.28
C LEU A 56 -7.27 1.16 -7.48
N PRO A 57 -8.28 1.73 -8.17
CA PRO A 57 -8.09 2.85 -9.08
C PRO A 57 -7.40 4.04 -8.38
N ALA A 58 -6.58 4.78 -9.13
CA ALA A 58 -5.76 5.87 -8.61
C ALA A 58 -6.52 6.91 -7.75
N PRO A 59 -7.74 7.37 -8.11
CA PRO A 59 -8.50 8.30 -7.28
C PRO A 59 -8.84 7.74 -5.89
N TYR A 60 -9.24 6.46 -5.82
CA TYR A 60 -9.60 5.82 -4.55
C TYR A 60 -8.37 5.55 -3.68
N ALA A 61 -7.24 5.18 -4.29
CA ALA A 61 -5.98 5.04 -3.57
C ALA A 61 -5.50 6.39 -2.98
N ALA A 62 -5.65 7.48 -3.74
CA ALA A 62 -5.33 8.83 -3.26
C ALA A 62 -6.25 9.26 -2.11
N PHE A 63 -7.57 9.04 -2.25
CA PHE A 63 -8.56 9.30 -1.21
C PHE A 63 -8.25 8.53 0.08
N ALA A 64 -8.02 7.21 -0.02
CA ALA A 64 -7.71 6.38 1.13
C ALA A 64 -6.43 6.86 1.84
N ARG A 65 -5.38 7.20 1.09
CA ARG A 65 -4.14 7.76 1.63
C ARG A 65 -4.38 9.03 2.43
N GLU A 66 -5.13 9.97 1.85
CA GLU A 66 -5.43 11.24 2.48
C GLU A 66 -6.23 11.04 3.78
N ARG A 67 -7.26 10.20 3.74
CA ARG A 67 -8.07 9.88 4.92
C ARG A 67 -7.29 9.14 6.00
N ILE A 68 -6.42 8.19 5.64
CA ILE A 68 -5.52 7.51 6.58
C ILE A 68 -4.65 8.53 7.31
N SER A 69 -4.09 9.50 6.58
CA SER A 69 -3.29 10.58 7.17
C SER A 69 -4.13 11.50 8.05
N PHE A 70 -5.30 11.93 7.56
CA PHE A 70 -6.23 12.81 8.28
C PHE A 70 -6.68 12.21 9.62
N HIS A 71 -7.05 10.93 9.62
CA HIS A 71 -7.47 10.20 10.82
C HIS A 71 -6.30 9.64 11.65
N ARG A 72 -5.06 9.94 11.28
CA ARG A 72 -3.82 9.45 11.92
C ARG A 72 -3.80 7.94 12.10
N ILE A 73 -4.30 7.21 11.12
CA ILE A 73 -4.36 5.75 11.16
C ILE A 73 -2.94 5.22 10.95
N GLY A 74 -2.45 4.47 11.94
CA GLY A 74 -1.14 3.83 11.87
C GLY A 74 -1.04 2.81 10.74
N ALA A 75 0.16 2.68 10.17
CA ALA A 75 0.39 1.79 9.03
C ALA A 75 0.05 0.32 9.34
N GLN A 76 0.38 -0.14 10.56
CA GLN A 76 0.04 -1.50 11.01
C GLN A 76 -1.47 -1.73 11.07
N THR A 77 -2.24 -0.75 11.56
CA THR A 77 -3.71 -0.83 11.63
C THR A 77 -4.33 -0.84 10.23
N ALA A 78 -3.86 0.05 9.35
CA ALA A 78 -4.31 0.08 7.96
C ALA A 78 -4.00 -1.24 7.25
N TRP A 79 -2.81 -1.81 7.47
CA TRP A 79 -2.44 -3.10 6.89
C TRP A 79 -3.25 -4.26 7.46
N ALA A 80 -3.48 -4.29 8.77
CA ALA A 80 -4.32 -5.31 9.40
C ALA A 80 -5.75 -5.31 8.83
N TRP A 81 -6.26 -4.14 8.50
CA TRP A 81 -7.54 -4.02 7.79
C TRP A 81 -7.46 -4.55 6.36
N LEU A 82 -6.44 -4.14 5.59
CA LEU A 82 -6.26 -4.61 4.21
C LEU A 82 -6.17 -6.14 4.13
N GLU A 83 -5.52 -6.78 5.10
CA GLU A 83 -5.44 -8.24 5.21
C GLU A 83 -6.78 -8.90 5.56
N ARG A 84 -7.60 -8.26 6.39
CA ARG A 84 -8.85 -8.87 6.91
C ARG A 84 -10.08 -8.56 6.07
N TYR A 85 -10.19 -7.35 5.53
CA TYR A 85 -11.41 -6.80 4.94
C TYR A 85 -11.19 -6.19 3.55
N ASP A 86 -9.99 -6.22 2.97
CA ASP A 86 -9.63 -5.64 1.67
C ASP A 86 -9.56 -4.10 1.59
N ALA A 87 -9.10 -3.61 0.42
CA ALA A 87 -8.90 -2.19 0.13
C ALA A 87 -10.20 -1.42 -0.19
N GLN A 88 -11.21 -2.09 -0.75
CA GLN A 88 -12.50 -1.45 -1.07
C GLN A 88 -13.28 -1.16 0.20
N SER A 89 -13.34 -2.12 1.13
CA SER A 89 -13.98 -1.94 2.43
C SER A 89 -13.29 -0.85 3.24
N LEU A 90 -11.96 -0.69 3.09
CA LEU A 90 -11.23 0.41 3.73
C LEU A 90 -11.68 1.77 3.20
N VAL A 91 -11.82 1.92 1.88
CA VAL A 91 -12.30 3.17 1.27
C VAL A 91 -13.69 3.52 1.79
N VAL A 92 -14.59 2.54 1.84
CA VAL A 92 -15.95 2.70 2.38
C VAL A 92 -15.93 3.15 3.83
N PHE A 93 -15.13 2.48 4.67
CA PHE A 93 -15.01 2.79 6.09
C PHE A 93 -14.48 4.22 6.32
N LEU A 94 -13.49 4.64 5.52
CA LEU A 94 -12.94 5.99 5.56
C LEU A 94 -13.91 7.04 4.99
N ALA A 95 -14.73 6.68 4.00
CA ALA A 95 -15.77 7.55 3.46
C ALA A 95 -16.88 7.81 4.48
N ALA A 96 -17.18 6.84 5.34
CA ALA A 96 -18.09 7.00 6.48
C ALA A 96 -17.50 7.89 7.60
N GLY A 97 -16.25 8.36 7.47
CA GLY A 97 -15.61 9.29 8.42
C GLY A 97 -15.07 8.62 9.67
N HIS A 98 -14.93 7.29 9.67
CA HIS A 98 -14.42 6.56 10.82
C HIS A 98 -12.89 6.70 10.94
N GLY A 99 -12.44 6.94 12.17
CA GLY A 99 -11.03 7.11 12.51
C GLY A 99 -10.38 5.88 13.15
N HIS A 100 -9.16 6.06 13.64
CA HIS A 100 -8.32 4.99 14.19
C HIS A 100 -8.98 4.16 15.30
N SER A 101 -9.69 4.80 16.26
CA SER A 101 -10.34 4.08 17.37
C SER A 101 -11.45 3.14 16.91
N ALA A 102 -12.34 3.62 16.04
CA ALA A 102 -13.40 2.81 15.44
C ALA A 102 -12.81 1.64 14.62
N MET A 103 -11.69 1.88 13.93
CA MET A 103 -11.00 0.84 13.18
C MET A 103 -10.44 -0.26 14.08
N LEU A 104 -9.87 0.12 15.23
CA LEU A 104 -9.40 -0.83 16.24
C LEU A 104 -10.55 -1.61 16.89
N GLU A 105 -11.71 -0.99 17.09
CA GLU A 105 -12.92 -1.67 17.59
C GLU A 105 -13.37 -2.78 16.63
N VAL A 106 -13.45 -2.46 15.33
CA VAL A 106 -13.80 -3.41 14.26
C VAL A 106 -12.74 -4.52 14.10
N LEU A 107 -11.46 -4.19 14.27
CA LEU A 107 -10.38 -5.18 14.25
C LEU A 107 -10.32 -6.02 15.54
N GLY A 108 -10.73 -5.47 16.68
CA GLY A 108 -10.73 -6.11 17.99
C GLY A 108 -11.93 -7.03 18.23
N GLY A 109 -12.93 -7.03 17.35
CA GLY A 109 -14.11 -7.88 17.46
C GLY A 109 -15.05 -7.53 18.62
N ALA A 110 -14.88 -6.36 19.25
CA ALA A 110 -15.75 -5.93 20.34
C ALA A 110 -17.02 -5.32 19.73
N LYS A 111 -18.08 -6.14 19.70
CA LYS A 111 -19.41 -5.92 19.10
C LYS A 111 -19.40 -5.90 17.58
N GLY A 112 -19.96 -6.98 17.02
CA GLY A 112 -20.15 -7.19 15.59
C GLY A 112 -20.69 -5.94 14.92
N TYR A 113 -19.83 -5.32 14.10
CA TYR A 113 -20.31 -4.66 12.92
C TYR A 113 -21.00 -5.74 12.10
N ASP A 114 -22.28 -5.51 11.79
CA ASP A 114 -23.05 -6.43 10.98
C ASP A 114 -22.33 -6.60 9.64
N ASP A 115 -21.75 -7.76 9.44
CA ASP A 115 -21.02 -8.15 8.23
C ASP A 115 -21.94 -8.01 7.00
N ALA A 116 -23.27 -8.06 7.21
CA ALA A 116 -24.27 -7.73 6.21
C ALA A 116 -24.33 -6.22 5.91
N ALA A 117 -24.21 -5.33 6.90
CA ALA A 117 -24.17 -3.88 6.66
C ALA A 117 -22.91 -3.47 5.88
N LEU A 118 -21.74 -4.05 6.20
CA LEU A 118 -20.51 -3.82 5.44
C LEU A 118 -20.61 -4.37 4.02
N ARG A 119 -21.20 -5.57 3.83
CA ARG A 119 -21.46 -6.12 2.48
C ARG A 119 -22.54 -5.37 1.70
N VAL A 120 -23.53 -4.76 2.35
CA VAL A 120 -24.55 -3.93 1.68
C VAL A 120 -23.95 -2.62 1.20
N VAL A 121 -23.04 -2.02 1.97
CA VAL A 121 -22.32 -0.83 1.51
C VAL A 121 -21.28 -1.18 0.44
N ALA A 122 -20.56 -2.30 0.56
CA ALA A 122 -19.63 -2.80 -0.46
C ALA A 122 -20.32 -3.34 -1.73
N GLY A 123 -21.55 -3.84 -1.59
CA GLY A 123 -22.39 -4.37 -2.67
C GLY A 123 -23.10 -3.31 -3.50
N ARG A 124 -23.09 -2.04 -3.07
CA ARG A 124 -23.36 -0.91 -3.96
C ARG A 124 -22.16 -0.74 -4.87
N LYS A 125 -22.17 -1.46 -5.99
CA LYS A 125 -21.45 -1.05 -7.19
C LYS A 125 -21.78 0.42 -7.43
N GLU A 126 -20.72 1.22 -7.53
CA GLU A 126 -20.72 2.67 -7.69
C GLU A 126 -21.06 3.46 -6.42
N PRO A 127 -20.04 3.88 -5.65
CA PRO A 127 -20.20 5.12 -4.92
C PRO A 127 -20.33 6.24 -5.96
N ALA A 128 -21.56 6.68 -6.20
CA ALA A 128 -21.89 7.98 -6.79
C ALA A 128 -21.40 9.17 -5.93
N LEU A 129 -20.27 9.01 -5.23
CA LEU A 129 -19.63 10.02 -4.41
C LEU A 129 -18.78 10.98 -5.24
N PHE A 130 -18.54 10.68 -6.53
CA PHE A 130 -17.63 11.46 -7.39
C PHE A 130 -18.21 11.92 -8.73
N GLU A 131 -19.49 11.65 -9.06
CA GLU A 131 -20.11 12.22 -10.27
C GLU A 131 -20.44 13.73 -10.15
N LEU A 132 -20.21 14.36 -9.00
CA LEU A 132 -20.50 15.77 -8.76
C LEU A 132 -19.30 16.72 -8.97
N ALA A 133 -18.19 16.25 -9.55
CA ALA A 133 -17.00 17.07 -9.80
C ALA A 133 -16.52 17.02 -11.27
N ALA A 134 -17.45 16.89 -12.22
CA ALA A 134 -17.20 17.10 -13.65
C ALA A 134 -17.59 18.53 -14.07
#